data_AF-A0A351NZN9-F1
#
_entry.id   AF-A0A351NZN9-F1
#
_cell.length_a   1.000
_cell.length_b   1.000
_cell.length_c   1.000
_cell.angle_alpha   90.00
_cell.angle_beta   90.00
_cell.angle_gamma   90.00
#
_symmetry.space_group_name_H-M   'P 1'
#
loop_
_entity.id
_entity.type
_entity.pdbx_description
1 polymer ?
#
loop_
_entity_poly.entity_id
_entity_poly.type
_entity_poly.pdbx_seq_one_letter_code
_entity_poly.pdbx_strand_id
1 'polypeptide(L)' 'MKNPELMALIEEHHLTSKMISDMLDVPFETVRNWRRNETSSATKMSKANLKLLKLSLAK' A
#
# COMPACT_ATOMS: atom_id res chain seq x y z
N MET A 1 -5.39 -2.94 -12.95
CA MET A 1 -4.70 -3.04 -11.64
C MET A 1 -5.65 -2.63 -10.53
N LYS A 2 -5.75 -3.39 -9.42
CA LYS A 2 -6.68 -3.07 -8.30
C LYS A 2 -6.23 -1.92 -7.39
N ASN A 3 -4.94 -1.53 -7.39
CA ASN A 3 -4.41 -0.43 -6.57
C ASN A 3 -3.43 0.47 -7.35
N PRO A 4 -3.88 1.22 -8.38
CA PRO A 4 -2.97 2.04 -9.20
C PRO A 4 -2.27 3.14 -8.38
N GLU A 5 -2.98 3.79 -7.45
CA GLU A 5 -2.38 4.83 -6.61
C GLU A 5 -1.31 4.30 -5.64
N LEU A 6 -1.52 3.11 -5.07
CA LEU A 6 -0.51 2.48 -4.21
C LEU A 6 0.74 2.11 -5.01
N MET A 7 0.56 1.59 -6.24
CA MET A 7 1.69 1.24 -7.10
C MET A 7 2.48 2.49 -7.53
N ALA A 8 1.81 3.59 -7.86
CA ALA A 8 2.48 4.85 -8.17
C ALA A 8 3.34 5.34 -7.00
N LEU A 9 2.79 5.34 -5.77
CA LEU A 9 3.56 5.73 -4.58
C LEU A 9 4.74 4.79 -4.28
N ILE A 10 4.56 3.50 -4.53
CA ILE A 10 5.61 2.49 -4.39
C ILE A 10 6.76 2.75 -5.36
N GLU A 11 6.44 3.07 -6.62
CA GLU A 11 7.43 3.35 -7.65
C GLU A 11 8.13 4.70 -7.40
N GLU A 12 7.36 5.75 -7.08
CA GLU A 12 7.84 7.11 -6.84
C GLU A 12 8.80 7.19 -5.63
N HIS A 13 8.46 6.52 -4.53
CA HIS A 13 9.24 6.56 -3.29
C HIS A 13 10.06 5.28 -3.03
N HIS A 14 10.17 4.38 -4.01
CA HIS A 14 10.87 3.10 -3.90
C HIS A 14 10.47 2.26 -2.66
N LEU A 15 9.16 2.21 -2.37
CA LEU A 15 8.67 1.61 -1.13
C LEU A 15 8.65 0.08 -1.17
N THR A 16 9.22 -0.52 -0.13
CA THR A 16 9.08 -1.95 0.11
C THR A 16 7.79 -2.24 0.88
N SER A 17 7.28 -3.48 0.77
CA SER A 17 6.10 -3.89 1.54
C SER A 17 6.33 -3.80 3.05
N LYS A 18 7.59 -3.99 3.50
CA LYS A 18 8.00 -3.84 4.89
C LYS A 18 7.91 -2.38 5.34
N MET A 19 8.44 -1.44 4.56
CA MET A 19 8.35 -0.02 4.90
C MET A 19 6.90 0.47 5.02
N ILE A 20 6.02 0.04 4.12
CA ILE A 20 4.58 0.39 4.18
C ILE A 20 3.91 -0.25 5.39
N SER A 21 4.28 -1.49 5.72
CA SER A 21 3.79 -2.22 6.90
C SER A 21 4.16 -1.45 8.17
N ASP A 22 5.42 -1.03 8.29
CA ASP A 22 5.93 -0.26 9.42
C ASP A 22 5.29 1.15 9.48
N MET A 23 5.12 1.84 8.34
CA MET A 23 4.53 3.18 8.28
C MET A 23 3.05 3.25 8.63
N LEU A 24 2.30 2.18 8.34
CA LEU A 24 0.85 2.14 8.53
C LEU A 24 0.43 1.31 9.74
N ASP A 25 1.39 0.68 10.43
CA ASP A 25 1.16 -0.27 11.51
C ASP A 25 0.15 -1.36 11.12
N VAL A 26 0.39 -1.97 9.95
CA VAL A 26 -0.44 -3.07 9.41
C VAL A 26 0.42 -4.30 9.13
N PRO A 27 -0.13 -5.52 9.18
CA PRO A 27 0.65 -6.72 8.89
C PRO A 27 1.29 -6.71 7.49
N PHE A 28 2.52 -7.22 7.39
CA PHE A 28 3.25 -7.33 6.11
C PHE A 28 2.45 -8.07 5.03
N GLU A 29 1.77 -9.17 5.42
CA GLU A 29 0.93 -9.96 4.51
C GLU A 29 -0.24 -9.15 3.95
N THR A 30 -0.79 -8.21 4.73
CA THR A 30 -1.83 -7.28 4.26
C THR A 30 -1.30 -6.38 3.14
N VAL A 31 -0.10 -5.81 3.31
CA VAL A 31 0.54 -4.99 2.28
C VAL A 31 0.91 -5.82 1.05
N ARG A 32 1.44 -7.03 1.26
CA ARG A 32 1.74 -7.97 0.18
C ARG A 32 0.49 -8.29 -0.64
N ASN A 33 -0.63 -8.51 0.03
CA ASN A 33 -1.91 -8.75 -0.64
C ASN A 33 -2.44 -7.53 -1.39
N TRP A 34 -2.23 -6.30 -0.89
CA TRP A 34 -2.56 -5.09 -1.67
C TRP A 34 -1.73 -4.95 -2.94
N ARG A 35 -0.48 -5.44 -2.93
CA ARG A 35 0.39 -5.44 -4.12
C ARG A 35 0.06 -6.57 -5.09
N ARG A 36 -0.45 -7.71 -4.60
CA ARG A 36 -0.85 -8.83 -5.48
C ARG A 36 -2.06 -8.42 -6.31
N ASN A 37 -1.88 -8.36 -7.63
CA ASN A 37 -2.93 -8.08 -8.61
C ASN A 37 -3.78 -9.34 -8.89
N GLU A 38 -4.08 -10.14 -7.86
CA GLU A 38 -4.92 -11.32 -8.02
C GLU A 38 -6.41 -10.94 -7.99
N THR A 39 -7.20 -11.70 -8.74
CA THR A 39 -8.57 -11.42 -9.16
C THR A 39 -9.59 -11.30 -8.02
N SER A 40 -9.22 -11.63 -6.78
CA SER A 40 -10.15 -11.57 -5.64
C SER A 40 -10.38 -10.13 -5.14
N SER A 41 -11.64 -9.74 -5.00
CA SER A 41 -12.09 -8.38 -4.63
C SER A 41 -11.73 -7.97 -3.20
N ALA A 42 -11.22 -8.90 -2.41
CA ALA A 42 -11.08 -8.79 -0.96
C ALA A 42 -9.84 -8.01 -0.48
N THR A 43 -8.89 -7.70 -1.35
CA THR A 43 -7.57 -7.18 -0.94
C THR A 43 -7.19 -5.88 -1.64
N LYS A 44 -8.15 -4.97 -1.75
CA LYS A 44 -7.88 -3.56 -2.12
C LYS A 44 -7.48 -2.77 -0.88
N MET A 45 -6.48 -1.90 -1.00
CA MET A 45 -6.13 -0.96 0.07
C MET A 45 -7.28 0.02 0.30
N SER A 46 -7.62 0.30 1.55
CA SER A 46 -8.66 1.28 1.88
C SER A 46 -8.19 2.71 1.54
N LYS A 47 -9.13 3.62 1.24
CA LYS A 47 -8.82 5.04 1.02
C LYS A 47 -8.18 5.69 2.26
N ALA A 48 -8.56 5.25 3.46
CA ALA A 48 -7.99 5.75 4.71
C ALA A 48 -6.50 5.40 4.82
N ASN A 49 -6.13 4.14 4.59
CA ASN A 49 -4.73 3.72 4.63
C ASN A 49 -3.91 4.42 3.55
N LEU A 50 -4.49 4.65 2.37
CA LEU A 50 -3.81 5.38 1.30
C LEU A 50 -3.56 6.84 1.68
N LYS A 51 -4.52 7.50 2.35
CA LYS A 51 -4.34 8.87 2.86
C LYS A 51 -3.26 8.93 3.93
N LEU A 52 -3.24 7.96 4.85
CA LEU A 52 -2.19 7.85 5.87
C LEU A 52 -0.81 7.66 5.23
N LEU A 53 -0.70 6.79 4.22
CA LEU A 53 0.57 6.58 3.52
C LEU A 53 1.08 7.87 2.87
N LYS A 54 0.22 8.61 2.17
CA LYS A 54 0.57 9.91 1.57
C LYS A 54 1.05 10.92 2.63
N LEU A 55 0.41 10.95 3.81
CA LEU A 55 0.83 11.81 4.91
C LEU A 55 2.19 11.40 5.49
N SER A 56 2.46 10.11 5.62
CA SER A 56 3.74 9.59 6.10
C SER A 56 4.90 9.87 5.13
N LEU A 57 4.62 9.98 3.83
CA LEU A 57 5.61 10.26 2.78
C LEU A 57 5.85 11.76 2.53
N ALA A 58 4.92 12.63 2.95
CA ALA A 58 5.02 14.08 2.75
C ALA A 58 5.91 14.78 3.80
N LYS A 59 6.72 14.01 4.55
CA LYS A 59 7.53 14.47 5.67
C LYS A 59 9.01 14.34 5.34
#